data_AF-A0A934DMZ6-F1
#
_entry.id   AF-A0A934DMZ6-F1
#
_cell.length_a   1.000
_cell.length_b   1.000
_cell.length_c   1.000
_cell.angle_alpha   90.00
_cell.angle_beta   90.00
_cell.angle_gamma   90.00
#
_symmetry.space_group_name_H-M   'P 1'
#
loop_
_entity.id
_entity.type
_entity.pdbx_description
1 polymer ?
#
loop_
_entity_poly.entity_id
_entity_poly.type
_entity_poly.pdbx_seq_one_letter_code
_entity_poly.pdbx_strand_id
1 'polypeptide(L)'
;MTGRLTRLMAPLPLFAAFVAAPLAVLAGKLAGRPEAFQPFGMRGLAPWLALSGLALAASLWLAGRSRAGAQKPAWPLAAAGLGMAAAAWLLARWLGPILEDAPQLAPLLADLRLPALALFAGLWAWSFGAPERRSLAHAGAALGALVVLDFLLTAIMARSVVLGGGYLFGESAGTADLLAFLLCLGLAATLDDEPRPGHPRLARWLILAGLLAGFSRPGLAAAAVMLLLLEQGPFRQRLTLALSCLLVAWMSLTLPLPQLSGGDELGLPWHYAATMEALRQEPSALLTGLPLDQPMALAMPEFQGLLWDEESQGLPVYSFDMPSSGLRLLAGWGIGGPLAVLAAAGFCAWRGRGRFGLGLLAPLVVGAALTPALHIPATAGALALALASAAHRARPADQSTTQHNPAGNAGAASGEKP
;
A
#
# COMPACT_ATOMS: atom_id res chain seq x y z
N MET A 1 22.76 19.64 -8.81
CA MET A 1 22.61 18.99 -7.49
C MET A 1 21.15 18.83 -7.03
N THR A 2 20.25 19.78 -7.33
CA THR A 2 18.80 19.71 -7.01
C THR A 2 18.12 18.40 -7.45
N GLY A 3 18.45 17.89 -8.63
CA GLY A 3 17.87 16.63 -9.14
C GLY A 3 18.29 15.35 -8.39
N ARG A 4 19.37 15.35 -7.59
CA ARG A 4 19.72 14.18 -6.76
C ARG A 4 18.82 14.07 -5.53
N LEU A 5 18.45 15.21 -4.95
CA LEU A 5 17.69 15.25 -3.70
C LEU A 5 16.21 14.89 -3.93
N THR A 6 15.62 15.39 -5.02
CA THR A 6 14.26 15.00 -5.42
C THR A 6 14.16 13.50 -5.71
N ARG A 7 15.15 12.92 -6.41
CA ARG A 7 15.23 11.47 -6.65
C ARG A 7 15.33 10.64 -5.37
N LEU A 8 16.01 11.14 -4.34
CA LEU A 8 16.10 10.46 -3.04
C LEU A 8 14.81 10.59 -2.21
N MET A 9 14.11 11.73 -2.32
CA MET A 9 12.89 11.99 -1.56
C MET A 9 11.66 11.31 -2.18
N ALA A 10 11.58 11.19 -3.51
CA ALA A 10 10.45 10.56 -4.21
C ALA A 10 10.05 9.17 -3.64
N PRO A 11 10.96 8.22 -3.38
CA PRO A 11 10.61 6.90 -2.84
C PRO A 11 10.42 6.86 -1.31
N LEU A 12 10.65 7.97 -0.58
CA LEU A 12 10.63 7.98 0.88
C LEU A 12 9.31 7.47 1.48
N PRO A 13 8.11 7.84 0.98
CA PRO A 13 6.86 7.32 1.54
C PRO A 13 6.67 5.82 1.26
N LEU A 14 7.20 5.31 0.14
CA LEU A 14 7.20 3.87 -0.14
C LEU A 14 8.10 3.14 0.84
N PHE A 15 9.30 3.66 1.11
CA PHE A 15 10.18 3.07 2.12
C PHE A 15 9.51 3.06 3.50
N ALA A 16 8.82 4.14 3.86
CA ALA A 16 8.08 4.20 5.12
C ALA A 16 6.96 3.16 5.19
N ALA A 17 6.18 3.00 4.11
CA ALA A 17 5.07 2.04 4.05
C ALA A 17 5.54 0.58 4.01
N PHE A 18 6.56 0.25 3.22
CA PHE A 18 7.01 -1.12 2.96
C PHE A 18 8.06 -1.63 3.95
N VAL A 19 8.82 -0.74 4.59
CA VAL A 19 9.98 -1.14 5.41
C VAL A 19 9.88 -0.56 6.81
N ALA A 20 9.77 0.76 6.94
CA ALA A 20 9.81 1.39 8.27
C ALA A 20 8.61 1.01 9.14
N ALA A 21 7.39 1.00 8.57
CA ALA A 21 6.19 0.64 9.30
C ALA A 21 6.23 -0.82 9.78
N PRO A 22 6.48 -1.84 8.92
CA PRO A 22 6.66 -3.22 9.39
C PRO A 22 7.77 -3.35 10.44
N LEU A 23 8.93 -2.72 10.25
CA LEU A 23 10.02 -2.77 11.23
C LEU A 23 9.65 -2.11 12.57
N ALA A 24 8.86 -1.04 12.57
CA ALA A 24 8.38 -0.41 13.78
C ALA A 24 7.42 -1.32 14.56
N VAL A 25 6.56 -2.06 13.87
CA VAL A 25 5.69 -3.09 14.48
C VAL A 25 6.54 -4.16 15.14
N LEU A 26 7.51 -4.69 14.39
CA LEU A 26 8.46 -5.69 14.88
C LEU A 26 9.20 -5.19 16.12
N ALA A 27 9.72 -3.97 16.10
CA ALA A 27 10.42 -3.37 17.22
C ALA A 27 9.51 -3.17 18.44
N GLY A 28 8.26 -2.72 18.24
CA GLY A 28 7.28 -2.57 19.30
C GLY A 28 6.95 -3.90 19.98
N LYS A 29 6.78 -4.96 19.18
CA LYS A 29 6.57 -6.32 19.68
C LYS A 29 7.76 -6.85 20.48
N LEU A 30 8.97 -6.75 19.93
CA LEU A 30 10.19 -7.19 20.61
C LEU A 30 10.45 -6.41 21.91
N ALA A 31 9.98 -5.17 21.99
CA ALA A 31 10.04 -4.35 23.21
C ALA A 31 8.93 -4.65 24.23
N GLY A 32 8.05 -5.63 23.97
CA GLY A 32 6.92 -5.95 24.85
C GLY A 32 5.84 -4.86 24.91
N ARG A 33 5.79 -3.98 23.89
CA ARG A 33 4.82 -2.87 23.79
C ARG A 33 4.06 -2.92 22.46
N PRO A 34 3.24 -3.97 22.23
CA PRO A 34 2.52 -4.14 20.95
C PRO A 34 1.57 -2.97 20.65
N GLU A 35 1.01 -2.32 21.67
CA GLU A 35 0.09 -1.18 21.53
C GLU A 35 0.78 0.15 21.20
N ALA A 36 2.08 0.28 21.52
CA ALA A 36 2.80 1.53 21.29
C ALA A 36 3.02 1.82 19.80
N PHE A 37 2.99 0.77 18.97
CA PHE A 37 3.22 0.85 17.54
C PHE A 37 2.14 0.12 16.77
N GLN A 38 0.86 0.40 17.05
CA GLN A 38 -0.21 0.02 16.12
C GLN A 38 -0.04 0.80 14.81
N PRO A 39 0.45 0.16 13.74
CA PRO A 39 0.80 0.83 12.49
C PRO A 39 -0.46 1.18 11.66
N PHE A 40 -1.60 0.59 12.02
CA PHE A 40 -2.86 0.63 11.29
C PHE A 40 -3.95 1.22 12.21
N GLY A 41 -3.89 2.54 12.42
CA GLY A 41 -4.80 3.29 13.29
C GLY A 41 -4.55 4.80 13.21
N MET A 42 -5.14 5.62 14.09
CA MET A 42 -4.81 7.06 14.17
C MET A 42 -3.32 7.29 14.50
N ARG A 43 -2.73 6.47 15.38
CA ARG A 43 -1.28 6.48 15.65
C ARG A 43 -0.45 6.08 14.42
N GLY A 44 -1.00 5.26 13.53
CA GLY A 44 -0.44 4.93 12.22
C GLY A 44 -0.38 6.11 11.22
N LEU A 45 -1.05 7.24 11.51
CA LEU A 45 -0.88 8.48 10.74
C LEU A 45 0.40 9.23 11.11
N ALA A 46 0.97 9.01 12.29
CA ALA A 46 2.18 9.69 12.75
C ALA A 46 3.35 9.64 11.75
N PRO A 47 3.71 8.48 11.15
CA PRO A 47 4.75 8.44 10.12
C PRO A 47 4.37 9.26 8.88
N TRP A 48 3.10 9.24 8.46
CA TRP A 48 2.64 10.04 7.31
C TRP A 48 2.64 11.54 7.59
N LEU A 49 2.29 11.95 8.81
CA LEU A 49 2.39 13.34 9.28
C LEU A 49 3.85 13.78 9.37
N ALA A 50 4.74 12.93 9.88
CA ALA A 50 6.18 13.18 9.92
C ALA A 50 6.76 13.32 8.51
N LEU A 51 6.40 12.42 7.60
CA LEU A 51 6.77 12.52 6.19
C LEU A 51 6.24 13.80 5.55
N SER A 52 4.98 14.16 5.81
CA SER A 52 4.38 15.40 5.32
C SER A 52 5.14 16.63 5.81
N GLY A 53 5.50 16.67 7.10
CA GLY A 53 6.33 17.72 7.67
C GLY A 53 7.72 17.78 7.05
N LEU A 54 8.37 16.63 6.84
CA LEU A 54 9.67 16.54 6.17
C LEU A 54 9.61 16.98 4.70
N ALA A 55 8.59 16.58 3.95
CA ALA A 55 8.37 17.05 2.58
C ALA A 55 8.20 18.55 2.55
N LEU A 56 7.36 19.10 3.42
CA LEU A 56 7.14 20.52 3.46
C LEU A 56 8.46 21.26 3.76
N ALA A 57 9.22 20.84 4.76
CA ALA A 57 10.53 21.40 5.07
C ALA A 57 11.50 21.30 3.87
N ALA A 58 11.55 20.15 3.20
CA ALA A 58 12.39 19.94 2.02
C ALA A 58 11.97 20.81 0.83
N SER A 59 10.67 20.95 0.58
CA SER A 59 10.11 21.77 -0.51
C SER A 59 10.39 23.26 -0.28
N LEU A 60 10.26 23.74 0.96
CA LEU A 60 10.58 25.12 1.35
C LEU A 60 12.10 25.37 1.27
N TRP A 61 12.93 24.39 1.64
CA TRP A 61 14.37 24.50 1.49
C TRP A 61 14.83 24.52 0.02
N LEU A 62 14.23 23.68 -0.83
CA LEU A 62 14.46 23.67 -2.28
C LEU A 62 13.99 24.98 -2.93
N ALA A 63 12.82 25.49 -2.54
CA ALA A 63 12.32 26.81 -2.95
C ALA A 63 13.25 27.93 -2.49
N GLY A 64 13.79 27.85 -1.27
CA GLY A 64 14.78 28.80 -0.75
C GLY A 64 16.09 28.78 -1.53
N ARG A 65 16.59 27.60 -1.89
CA ARG A 65 17.80 27.48 -2.71
C ARG A 65 17.63 27.99 -4.13
N SER A 66 16.49 27.71 -4.77
CA SER A 66 16.21 28.26 -6.11
C SER A 66 16.13 29.78 -6.11
N ARG A 67 15.66 30.39 -5.00
CA ARG A 67 15.65 31.85 -4.79
C ARG A 67 16.97 32.42 -4.29
N ALA A 68 17.85 31.62 -3.66
CA ALA A 68 19.17 32.06 -3.19
C ALA A 68 20.14 32.36 -4.35
N GLY A 69 19.85 31.90 -5.57
CA GLY A 69 20.50 32.41 -6.79
C GLY A 69 20.21 33.90 -7.04
N ALA A 70 19.22 34.47 -6.36
CA ALA A 70 18.83 35.87 -6.39
C ALA A 70 19.11 36.56 -5.04
N GLN A 71 20.35 36.50 -4.52
CA GLN A 71 20.91 37.28 -3.37
C GLN A 71 20.03 37.52 -2.12
N LYS A 72 18.90 36.82 -1.95
CA LYS A 72 17.99 36.98 -0.81
C LYS A 72 18.28 35.90 0.23
N PRO A 73 18.31 36.28 1.52
CA PRO A 73 18.66 35.35 2.59
C PRO A 73 17.60 34.23 2.71
N ALA A 74 18.04 32.98 2.84
CA ALA A 74 17.19 31.78 2.85
C ALA A 74 16.61 31.43 4.24
N TRP A 75 16.98 32.17 5.30
CA TRP A 75 16.52 31.92 6.67
C TRP A 75 15.00 32.00 6.90
N PRO A 76 14.20 32.89 6.26
CA PRO A 76 12.77 32.96 6.55
C PRO A 76 12.01 31.74 6.00
N LEU A 77 12.51 31.11 4.94
CA LEU A 77 11.93 29.88 4.40
C LEU A 77 12.27 28.66 5.25
N ALA A 78 13.49 28.60 5.79
CA ALA A 78 13.87 27.57 6.75
C ALA A 78 13.06 27.70 8.06
N ALA A 79 12.88 28.93 8.56
CA ALA A 79 12.05 29.23 9.72
C ALA A 79 10.57 28.86 9.48
N ALA A 80 10.03 29.14 8.29
CA ALA A 80 8.67 28.73 7.92
C ALA A 80 8.52 27.20 7.87
N GLY A 81 9.52 26.48 7.35
CA GLY A 81 9.49 25.01 7.34
C GLY A 81 9.56 24.39 8.74
N LEU A 82 10.41 24.95 9.61
CA LEU A 82 10.48 24.56 11.02
C LEU A 82 9.19 24.91 11.77
N GLY A 83 8.63 26.09 11.52
CA GLY A 83 7.37 26.54 12.09
C GLY A 83 6.19 25.66 11.69
N MET A 84 6.12 25.24 10.43
CA MET A 84 5.07 24.33 9.98
C MET A 84 5.28 22.88 10.44
N ALA A 85 6.52 22.40 10.57
CA ALA A 85 6.80 21.11 11.19
C ALA A 85 6.40 21.11 12.69
N ALA A 86 6.71 22.19 13.41
CA ALA A 86 6.27 22.39 14.78
C ALA A 86 4.74 22.50 14.88
N ALA A 87 4.09 23.20 13.94
CA ALA A 87 2.64 23.29 13.86
C ALA A 87 1.99 21.93 13.56
N ALA A 88 2.55 21.13 12.67
CA ALA A 88 2.06 19.77 12.38
C ALA A 88 2.24 18.84 13.58
N TRP A 89 3.36 18.94 14.31
CA TRP A 89 3.59 18.21 15.55
C TRP A 89 2.64 18.63 16.67
N LEU A 90 2.42 19.94 16.83
CA LEU A 90 1.43 20.50 17.75
C LEU A 90 0.02 20.02 17.37
N LEU A 91 -0.36 20.09 16.09
CA LEU A 91 -1.63 19.55 15.61
C LEU A 91 -1.73 18.06 15.97
N ALA A 92 -0.73 17.24 15.67
CA ALA A 92 -0.77 15.81 15.99
C ALA A 92 -0.94 15.55 17.50
N ARG A 93 -0.34 16.39 18.35
CA ARG A 93 -0.40 16.26 19.81
C ARG A 93 -1.71 16.76 20.42
N TRP A 94 -2.31 17.82 19.85
CA TRP A 94 -3.52 18.45 20.37
C TRP A 94 -4.81 17.97 19.70
N LEU A 95 -4.74 17.58 18.43
CA LEU A 95 -5.91 17.11 17.68
C LEU A 95 -6.40 15.77 18.21
N GLY A 96 -5.51 14.90 18.72
CA GLY A 96 -5.86 13.63 19.35
C GLY A 96 -6.92 13.77 20.46
N PRO A 97 -6.63 14.50 21.56
CA PRO A 97 -7.61 14.69 22.63
C PRO A 97 -8.86 15.48 22.17
N ILE A 98 -8.72 16.45 21.27
CA ILE A 98 -9.88 17.17 20.71
C ILE A 98 -10.80 16.22 19.91
N LEU A 99 -10.23 15.21 19.24
CA LEU A 99 -10.98 14.20 18.51
C LEU A 99 -11.64 13.18 19.44
N GLU A 100 -11.00 12.87 20.57
CA GLU A 100 -11.61 12.07 21.64
C GLU A 100 -12.84 12.77 22.23
N ASP A 101 -12.81 14.11 22.36
CA ASP A 101 -13.93 14.93 22.82
C ASP A 101 -15.04 15.14 21.76
N ALA A 102 -14.81 14.74 20.50
CA ALA A 102 -15.73 14.93 19.39
C ALA A 102 -16.00 13.61 18.61
N PRO A 103 -16.54 12.57 19.27
CA PRO A 103 -16.73 11.24 18.66
C PRO A 103 -17.62 11.27 17.42
N GLN A 104 -18.55 12.23 17.35
CA GLN A 104 -19.41 12.47 16.18
C GLN A 104 -18.66 12.83 14.89
N LEU A 105 -17.42 13.32 14.98
CA LEU A 105 -16.58 13.64 13.80
C LEU A 105 -15.72 12.47 13.34
N ALA A 106 -15.53 11.45 14.18
CA ALA A 106 -14.76 10.25 13.85
C ALA A 106 -15.19 9.58 12.52
N PRO A 107 -16.49 9.32 12.25
CA PRO A 107 -16.96 8.76 10.98
C PRO A 107 -16.47 9.56 9.77
N LEU A 108 -16.71 10.88 9.81
CA LEU A 108 -16.41 11.79 8.71
C LEU A 108 -14.89 11.82 8.43
N LEU A 109 -14.07 11.85 9.48
CA LEU A 109 -12.62 11.87 9.35
C LEU A 109 -12.05 10.55 8.84
N ALA A 110 -12.66 9.43 9.25
CA ALA A 110 -12.25 8.12 8.80
C ALA A 110 -12.52 7.93 7.30
N ASP A 111 -13.63 8.47 6.77
CA ASP A 111 -13.96 8.43 5.34
C ASP A 111 -13.21 9.47 4.50
N LEU A 112 -12.97 10.68 5.04
CA LEU A 112 -12.15 11.70 4.38
C LEU A 112 -10.65 11.34 4.30
N ARG A 113 -10.25 10.25 4.96
CA ARG A 113 -8.86 9.77 4.97
C ARG A 113 -8.37 9.37 3.59
N LEU A 114 -9.16 8.61 2.84
CA LEU A 114 -8.78 8.18 1.48
C LEU A 114 -8.51 9.37 0.54
N PRO A 115 -9.43 10.34 0.38
CA PRO A 115 -9.17 11.50 -0.48
C PRO A 115 -8.02 12.36 0.05
N ALA A 116 -7.85 12.50 1.37
CA ALA A 116 -6.71 13.21 1.95
C ALA A 116 -5.36 12.55 1.61
N LEU A 117 -5.28 11.21 1.67
CA LEU A 117 -4.07 10.47 1.30
C LEU A 117 -3.79 10.48 -0.20
N ALA A 118 -4.84 10.44 -1.03
CA ALA A 118 -4.71 10.59 -2.47
C ALA A 118 -4.20 12.00 -2.84
N LEU A 119 -4.72 13.05 -2.19
CA LEU A 119 -4.25 14.42 -2.34
C LEU A 119 -2.81 14.57 -1.86
N PHE A 120 -2.46 13.98 -0.72
CA PHE A 120 -1.09 13.93 -0.23
C PHE A 120 -0.15 13.28 -1.25
N ALA A 121 -0.50 12.10 -1.77
CA ALA A 121 0.31 11.40 -2.76
C ALA A 121 0.45 12.19 -4.06
N GLY A 122 -0.63 12.86 -4.50
CA GLY A 122 -0.61 13.75 -5.66
C GLY A 122 0.33 14.94 -5.46
N LEU A 123 0.24 15.63 -4.31
CA LEU A 123 1.12 16.74 -3.95
C LEU A 123 2.58 16.29 -3.80
N TRP A 124 2.81 15.11 -3.22
CA TRP A 124 4.14 14.52 -3.09
C TRP A 124 4.76 14.23 -4.45
N ALA A 125 4.02 13.53 -5.32
CA ALA A 125 4.47 13.22 -6.67
C ALA A 125 4.70 14.49 -7.50
N TRP A 126 3.89 15.52 -7.29
CA TRP A 126 4.08 16.83 -7.92
C TRP A 126 5.33 17.55 -7.43
N SER A 127 5.62 17.50 -6.12
CA SER A 127 6.73 18.23 -5.48
C SER A 127 8.09 17.55 -5.67
N PHE A 128 8.15 16.22 -5.53
CA PHE A 128 9.39 15.45 -5.53
C PHE A 128 9.56 14.58 -6.78
N GLY A 129 8.53 14.48 -7.60
CA GLY A 129 8.42 13.51 -8.69
C GLY A 129 7.76 12.22 -8.22
N ALA A 130 7.15 11.50 -9.16
CA ALA A 130 6.63 10.17 -8.87
C ALA A 130 7.77 9.18 -8.61
N PRO A 131 7.60 8.23 -7.68
CA PRO A 131 8.62 7.24 -7.39
C PRO A 131 8.89 6.36 -8.62
N GLU A 132 10.15 5.98 -8.80
CA GLU A 132 10.52 5.05 -9.87
C GLU A 132 9.96 3.66 -9.58
N ARG A 133 9.51 2.96 -10.63
CA ARG A 133 9.01 1.56 -10.52
C ARG A 133 10.04 0.65 -9.87
N ARG A 134 11.33 0.87 -10.18
CA ARG A 134 12.45 0.16 -9.57
C ARG A 134 12.43 0.29 -8.05
N SER A 135 12.25 1.50 -7.51
CA SER A 135 12.16 1.72 -6.06
C SER A 135 11.01 0.95 -5.43
N LEU A 136 9.86 0.90 -6.11
CA LEU A 136 8.70 0.15 -5.64
C LEU A 136 8.94 -1.37 -5.62
N ALA A 137 9.60 -1.91 -6.65
CA ALA A 137 10.02 -3.31 -6.67
C ALA A 137 11.06 -3.66 -5.58
N HIS A 138 12.02 -2.77 -5.30
CA HIS A 138 13.01 -2.99 -4.23
C HIS A 138 12.38 -2.89 -2.85
N ALA A 139 11.47 -1.95 -2.64
CA ALA A 139 10.69 -1.84 -1.41
C ALA A 139 9.81 -3.08 -1.19
N GLY A 140 9.14 -3.56 -2.25
CA GLY A 140 8.40 -4.82 -2.24
C GLY A 140 9.28 -6.03 -1.92
N ALA A 141 10.49 -6.10 -2.48
CA ALA A 141 11.43 -7.19 -2.19
C ALA A 141 11.95 -7.17 -0.75
N ALA A 142 12.24 -5.98 -0.21
CA ALA A 142 12.60 -5.83 1.19
C ALA A 142 11.47 -6.29 2.11
N LEU A 143 10.23 -5.88 1.81
CA LEU A 143 9.05 -6.37 2.52
C LEU A 143 8.88 -7.89 2.38
N GLY A 144 9.09 -8.44 1.18
CA GLY A 144 9.00 -9.88 0.95
C GLY A 144 10.03 -10.67 1.75
N ALA A 145 11.26 -10.17 1.81
CA ALA A 145 12.32 -10.75 2.65
C ALA A 145 11.97 -10.68 4.14
N LEU A 146 11.38 -9.58 4.61
CA LEU A 146 10.89 -9.44 5.99
C LEU A 146 9.79 -10.46 6.31
N VAL A 147 8.80 -10.63 5.43
CA VAL A 147 7.71 -11.59 5.61
C VAL A 147 8.22 -13.03 5.60
N VAL A 148 9.17 -13.36 4.71
CA VAL A 148 9.83 -14.69 4.70
C VAL A 148 10.61 -14.92 5.99
N LEU A 149 11.35 -13.92 6.47
CA LEU A 149 12.10 -14.02 7.72
C LEU A 149 11.16 -14.25 8.91
N ASP A 150 10.04 -13.53 8.99
CA ASP A 150 9.03 -13.70 10.02
C ASP A 150 8.41 -15.11 9.97
N PHE A 151 8.06 -15.60 8.78
CA PHE A 151 7.59 -16.97 8.58
C PHE A 151 8.60 -18.01 9.07
N LEU A 152 9.88 -17.87 8.69
CA LEU A 152 10.95 -18.80 9.10
C LEU A 152 11.17 -18.77 10.62
N LEU A 153 11.20 -17.57 11.21
CA LEU A 153 11.33 -17.42 12.67
C LEU A 153 10.15 -18.06 13.40
N THR A 154 8.94 -17.92 12.86
CA THR A 154 7.74 -18.55 13.42
C THR A 154 7.82 -20.06 13.34
N ALA A 155 8.20 -20.61 12.19
CA ALA A 155 8.36 -22.05 12.02
C ALA A 155 9.40 -22.63 13.00
N ILE A 156 10.49 -21.90 13.27
CA ILE A 156 11.54 -22.32 14.20
C ILE A 156 11.10 -22.19 15.67
N MET A 157 10.56 -21.02 16.05
CA MET A 157 10.24 -20.69 17.44
C MET A 157 8.95 -21.35 17.92
N ALA A 158 7.88 -21.26 17.13
CA ALA A 158 6.57 -21.78 17.50
C ALA A 158 6.41 -23.28 17.20
N ARG A 159 7.39 -23.91 16.53
CA ARG A 159 7.35 -25.29 16.01
C ARG A 159 6.03 -25.62 15.28
N SER A 160 5.38 -24.60 14.75
CA SER A 160 4.08 -24.67 14.10
C SER A 160 4.04 -23.65 12.97
N VAL A 161 3.22 -23.94 11.97
CA VAL A 161 2.92 -22.99 10.90
C VAL A 161 1.66 -22.24 11.30
N VAL A 162 1.74 -20.92 11.36
CA VAL A 162 0.61 -20.04 11.68
C VAL A 162 0.14 -19.38 10.39
N LEU A 163 -1.17 -19.44 10.11
CA LEU A 163 -1.77 -18.71 8.99
C LEU A 163 -1.91 -17.23 9.33
N GLY A 164 -1.66 -16.35 8.36
CA GLY A 164 -1.96 -14.93 8.48
C GLY A 164 -0.82 -14.04 8.99
N GLY A 165 0.41 -14.56 8.99
CA GLY A 165 1.60 -13.82 9.42
C GLY A 165 2.34 -14.58 10.52
N GLY A 166 3.64 -14.34 10.62
CA GLY A 166 4.44 -14.94 11.67
C GLY A 166 4.23 -14.25 13.02
N TYR A 167 4.85 -14.85 14.04
CA TYR A 167 4.89 -14.41 15.43
C TYR A 167 5.19 -12.92 15.58
N LEU A 168 5.98 -12.34 14.66
CA LEU A 168 6.51 -10.98 14.81
C LEU A 168 5.65 -9.88 14.16
N PHE A 169 5.06 -10.09 12.98
CA PHE A 169 4.14 -9.10 12.41
C PHE A 169 2.75 -9.18 13.02
N GLY A 170 2.43 -10.31 13.65
CA GLY A 170 1.42 -10.40 14.68
C GLY A 170 0.04 -10.88 14.29
N GLU A 171 -0.72 -11.12 15.35
CA GLU A 171 -2.03 -11.80 15.37
C GLU A 171 -3.19 -10.88 14.96
N SER A 172 -2.91 -9.59 14.72
CA SER A 172 -3.96 -8.64 14.34
C SER A 172 -4.54 -9.03 12.99
N ALA A 173 -5.83 -9.36 13.01
CA ALA A 173 -6.58 -9.74 11.83
C ALA A 173 -6.42 -8.70 10.71
N GLY A 174 -6.25 -9.18 9.49
CA GLY A 174 -5.99 -8.34 8.30
C GLY A 174 -4.54 -7.89 8.09
N THR A 175 -3.60 -8.12 9.02
CA THR A 175 -2.20 -7.69 8.82
C THR A 175 -1.54 -8.36 7.62
N ALA A 176 -1.66 -9.69 7.49
CA ALA A 176 -1.16 -10.40 6.30
C ALA A 176 -1.79 -9.89 5.01
N ASP A 177 -3.07 -9.52 5.03
CA ASP A 177 -3.76 -9.01 3.85
C ASP A 177 -3.25 -7.63 3.43
N LEU A 178 -2.89 -6.77 4.39
CA LEU A 178 -2.28 -5.48 4.12
C LEU A 178 -0.84 -5.61 3.61
N LEU A 179 -0.05 -6.51 4.21
CA LEU A 179 1.30 -6.81 3.74
C LEU A 179 1.26 -7.42 2.33
N ALA A 180 0.33 -8.35 2.08
CA ALA A 180 0.16 -8.96 0.78
C ALA A 180 -0.35 -7.96 -0.26
N PHE A 181 -1.23 -7.03 0.11
CA PHE A 181 -1.62 -5.91 -0.74
C PHE A 181 -0.40 -5.08 -1.17
N LEU A 182 0.47 -4.68 -0.22
CA LEU A 182 1.72 -3.98 -0.53
C LEU A 182 2.64 -4.82 -1.43
N LEU A 183 2.82 -6.10 -1.14
CA LEU A 183 3.59 -7.02 -1.96
C LEU A 183 3.03 -7.13 -3.39
N CYS A 184 1.71 -7.13 -3.56
CA CYS A 184 1.07 -7.09 -4.88
C CYS A 184 1.35 -5.79 -5.64
N LEU A 185 1.41 -4.64 -4.97
CA LEU A 185 1.89 -3.40 -5.60
C LEU A 185 3.34 -3.57 -6.08
N GLY A 186 4.19 -4.15 -5.22
CA GLY A 186 5.57 -4.53 -5.53
C GLY A 186 5.67 -5.41 -6.77
N LEU A 187 4.85 -6.47 -6.82
CA LEU A 187 4.79 -7.41 -7.93
C LEU A 187 4.37 -6.72 -9.23
N ALA A 188 3.36 -5.85 -9.17
CA ALA A 188 2.91 -5.09 -10.34
C ALA A 188 4.07 -4.29 -10.96
N ALA A 189 4.95 -3.70 -10.15
CA ALA A 189 6.11 -2.96 -10.64
C ALA A 189 7.14 -3.81 -11.39
N THR A 190 7.10 -5.14 -11.26
CA THR A 190 8.00 -6.07 -11.96
C THR A 190 7.43 -6.61 -13.29
N LEU A 191 6.17 -6.32 -13.64
CA LEU A 191 5.48 -6.90 -14.81
C LEU A 191 5.93 -6.35 -16.17
N ASP A 192 6.49 -5.14 -16.20
CA ASP A 192 6.94 -4.46 -17.41
C ASP A 192 8.46 -4.59 -17.66
N ASP A 193 9.21 -5.23 -16.75
CA ASP A 193 10.66 -5.40 -16.92
C ASP A 193 10.93 -6.39 -18.07
N GLU A 194 11.48 -5.89 -19.18
CA GLU A 194 12.06 -6.75 -20.21
C GLU A 194 13.13 -7.65 -19.57
N PRO A 195 13.26 -8.92 -20.02
CA PRO A 195 14.28 -9.84 -19.53
C PRO A 195 15.68 -9.41 -20.02
N ARG A 196 16.19 -8.27 -19.54
CA ARG A 196 17.55 -7.83 -19.74
C ARG A 196 18.46 -8.47 -18.69
N PRO A 197 19.67 -8.94 -19.05
CA PRO A 197 20.64 -9.45 -18.09
C PRO A 197 21.00 -8.32 -17.10
N GLY A 198 20.70 -8.54 -15.81
CA GLY A 198 20.93 -7.57 -14.72
C GLY A 198 19.68 -6.92 -14.11
N HIS A 199 18.48 -7.14 -14.65
CA HIS A 199 17.22 -6.71 -14.03
C HIS A 199 16.83 -7.57 -12.81
N PRO A 200 16.03 -7.05 -11.86
CA PRO A 200 15.94 -7.56 -10.49
C PRO A 200 15.06 -8.82 -10.38
N ARG A 201 15.50 -9.93 -10.99
CA ARG A 201 14.90 -11.26 -10.82
C ARG A 201 14.78 -11.62 -9.34
N LEU A 202 15.79 -11.26 -8.55
CA LEU A 202 15.79 -11.45 -7.10
C LEU A 202 14.62 -10.73 -6.44
N ALA A 203 14.35 -9.47 -6.80
CA ALA A 203 13.27 -8.69 -6.19
C ALA A 203 11.92 -9.36 -6.41
N ARG A 204 11.65 -9.79 -7.64
CA ARG A 204 10.42 -10.52 -7.98
C ARG A 204 10.29 -11.82 -7.19
N TRP A 205 11.35 -12.62 -7.12
CA TRP A 205 11.31 -13.89 -6.38
C TRP A 205 11.12 -13.67 -4.87
N LEU A 206 11.74 -12.63 -4.30
CA LEU A 206 11.52 -12.25 -2.90
C LEU A 206 10.08 -11.80 -2.63
N ILE A 207 9.48 -11.03 -3.56
CA ILE A 207 8.07 -10.62 -3.45
C ILE A 207 7.14 -11.85 -3.50
N LEU A 208 7.36 -12.76 -4.46
CA LEU A 208 6.57 -13.99 -4.58
C LEU A 208 6.75 -14.90 -3.37
N ALA A 209 7.98 -15.06 -2.88
CA ALA A 209 8.26 -15.81 -1.67
C ALA A 209 7.54 -15.21 -0.46
N GLY A 210 7.54 -13.87 -0.32
CA GLY A 210 6.79 -13.16 0.71
C GLY A 210 5.27 -13.37 0.59
N LEU A 211 4.71 -13.32 -0.62
CA LEU A 211 3.28 -13.57 -0.85
C LEU A 211 2.87 -15.00 -0.43
N LEU A 212 3.69 -15.99 -0.79
CA LEU A 212 3.46 -17.39 -0.43
C LEU A 212 3.64 -17.60 1.08
N ALA A 213 4.65 -16.98 1.70
CA ALA A 213 4.91 -17.06 3.13
C ALA A 213 3.85 -16.36 4.00
N GLY A 214 3.17 -15.34 3.46
CA GLY A 214 2.13 -14.60 4.18
C GLY A 214 0.77 -15.32 4.22
N PHE A 215 0.53 -16.30 3.35
CA PHE A 215 -0.74 -17.06 3.23
C PHE A 215 -2.02 -16.20 3.07
N SER A 216 -1.90 -14.92 2.70
CA SER A 216 -3.05 -14.03 2.46
C SER A 216 -3.82 -14.48 1.23
N ARG A 217 -5.07 -14.93 1.43
CA ARG A 217 -5.98 -15.33 0.35
C ARG A 217 -6.22 -14.20 -0.67
N PRO A 218 -6.62 -12.97 -0.29
CA PRO A 218 -6.83 -11.90 -1.25
C PRO A 218 -5.54 -11.52 -2.00
N GLY A 219 -4.40 -11.50 -1.32
CA GLY A 219 -3.11 -11.23 -1.96
C GLY A 219 -2.71 -12.29 -2.98
N LEU A 220 -2.86 -13.57 -2.62
CA LEU A 220 -2.56 -14.69 -3.52
C LEU A 220 -3.49 -14.73 -4.73
N ALA A 221 -4.78 -14.44 -4.55
CA ALA A 221 -5.73 -14.32 -5.65
C ALA A 221 -5.36 -13.17 -6.61
N ALA A 222 -5.05 -11.98 -6.07
CA ALA A 222 -4.58 -10.85 -6.87
C ALA A 222 -3.28 -11.17 -7.62
N ALA A 223 -2.33 -11.83 -6.96
CA ALA A 223 -1.07 -12.28 -7.56
C ALA A 223 -1.30 -13.29 -8.69
N ALA A 224 -2.18 -14.28 -8.49
CA ALA A 224 -2.52 -15.26 -9.52
C ALA A 224 -3.11 -14.59 -10.77
N VAL A 225 -4.02 -13.62 -10.60
CA VAL A 225 -4.60 -12.84 -11.71
C VAL A 225 -3.53 -12.04 -12.45
N MET A 226 -2.65 -11.32 -11.73
CA MET A 226 -1.55 -10.56 -12.34
C MET A 226 -0.60 -11.48 -13.13
N LEU A 227 -0.17 -12.58 -12.53
CA LEU A 227 0.75 -13.53 -13.15
C LEU A 227 0.12 -14.21 -14.38
N LEU A 228 -1.16 -14.60 -14.28
CA LEU A 228 -1.84 -15.27 -15.37
C LEU A 228 -2.13 -14.34 -16.54
N LEU A 229 -2.48 -13.07 -16.32
CA LEU A 229 -2.94 -12.16 -17.37
C LEU A 229 -1.88 -11.18 -17.88
N LEU A 230 -0.98 -10.71 -17.03
CA LEU A 230 -0.10 -9.58 -17.33
C LEU A 230 1.38 -9.94 -17.45
N GLU A 231 1.79 -11.07 -16.91
CA GLU A 231 3.17 -11.54 -16.94
C GLU A 231 3.70 -11.79 -18.37
N GLN A 232 5.00 -11.58 -18.57
CA GLN A 232 5.70 -11.91 -19.80
C GLN A 232 6.27 -13.33 -19.74
N GLY A 233 6.19 -14.07 -20.84
CA GLY A 233 6.79 -15.39 -20.96
C GLY A 233 5.81 -16.48 -21.40
N PRO A 234 6.29 -17.73 -21.49
CA PRO A 234 5.49 -18.85 -21.95
C PRO A 234 4.31 -19.10 -21.01
N PHE A 235 3.13 -19.35 -21.59
CA PHE A 235 1.89 -19.58 -20.86
C PHE A 235 2.05 -20.64 -19.76
N ARG A 236 2.84 -21.70 -20.01
CA ARG A 236 3.12 -22.74 -19.01
C ARG A 236 3.74 -22.19 -17.72
N GLN A 237 4.74 -21.30 -17.81
CA GLN A 237 5.38 -20.72 -16.63
C GLN A 237 4.40 -19.82 -15.85
N ARG A 238 3.62 -19.02 -16.58
CA ARG A 238 2.58 -18.15 -16.00
C ARG A 238 1.52 -18.96 -15.27
N LEU A 239 1.04 -20.03 -15.91
CA LEU A 239 0.06 -20.95 -15.35
C LEU A 239 0.62 -21.66 -14.11
N THR A 240 1.87 -22.15 -14.14
CA THR A 240 2.46 -22.81 -12.96
C THR A 240 2.58 -21.87 -11.78
N LEU A 241 2.98 -20.61 -12.00
CA LEU A 241 3.08 -19.63 -10.93
C LEU A 241 1.69 -19.27 -10.39
N ALA A 242 0.71 -19.00 -11.26
CA ALA A 242 -0.67 -18.73 -10.86
C ALA A 242 -1.29 -19.91 -10.08
N LEU A 243 -1.07 -21.15 -10.55
CA LEU A 243 -1.52 -22.36 -9.86
C LEU A 243 -0.83 -22.54 -8.51
N SER A 244 0.45 -22.17 -8.37
CA SER A 244 1.13 -22.20 -7.06
C SER A 244 0.50 -21.23 -6.06
N CYS A 245 0.16 -20.01 -6.49
CA CYS A 245 -0.55 -19.05 -5.64
C CYS A 245 -1.94 -19.57 -5.24
N LEU A 246 -2.71 -20.13 -6.19
CA LEU A 246 -4.03 -20.70 -5.93
C LEU A 246 -3.95 -21.94 -5.03
N LEU A 247 -2.93 -22.78 -5.21
CA LEU A 247 -2.71 -23.95 -4.36
C LEU A 247 -2.43 -23.52 -2.92
N VAL A 248 -1.58 -22.51 -2.70
CA VAL A 248 -1.32 -21.99 -1.35
C VAL A 248 -2.57 -21.34 -0.74
N ALA A 249 -3.36 -20.60 -1.53
CA ALA A 249 -4.63 -20.05 -1.07
C ALA A 249 -5.66 -21.15 -0.73
N TRP A 250 -5.65 -22.26 -1.47
CA TRP A 250 -6.46 -23.43 -1.17
C TRP A 250 -5.97 -24.14 0.11
N MET A 251 -4.66 -24.31 0.26
CA MET A 251 -4.06 -24.88 1.48
C MET A 251 -4.41 -24.06 2.73
N SER A 252 -4.47 -22.72 2.62
CA SER A 252 -4.90 -21.87 3.73
C SER A 252 -6.39 -21.97 4.06
N LEU A 253 -7.21 -22.56 3.20
CA LEU A 253 -8.61 -22.91 3.48
C LEU A 253 -8.74 -24.30 4.09
N THR A 254 -7.94 -25.26 3.63
CA THR A 254 -8.10 -26.68 4.00
C THR A 254 -7.39 -27.07 5.28
N LEU A 255 -6.29 -26.39 5.61
CA LEU A 255 -5.50 -26.76 6.78
C LEU A 255 -6.15 -26.15 8.02
N PRO A 256 -6.45 -26.95 9.07
CA PRO A 256 -6.94 -26.47 10.36
C PRO A 256 -5.76 -25.86 11.14
N LEU A 257 -5.05 -24.93 10.51
CA LEU A 257 -4.00 -24.18 11.19
C LEU A 257 -4.69 -23.26 12.18
N PRO A 258 -4.13 -23.09 13.39
CA PRO A 258 -4.67 -22.17 14.37
C PRO A 258 -4.75 -20.78 13.71
N GLN A 259 -5.95 -20.39 13.32
CA GLN A 259 -6.25 -19.02 12.97
C GLN A 259 -6.31 -18.28 14.30
N LEU A 260 -5.27 -17.50 14.59
CA LEU A 260 -5.13 -16.80 15.88
C LEU A 260 -6.26 -15.77 16.12
N SER A 261 -7.13 -15.53 15.14
CA SER A 261 -8.31 -14.65 15.22
C SER A 261 -9.47 -15.19 14.37
N GLY A 262 -10.13 -16.26 14.82
CA GLY A 262 -11.27 -16.89 14.13
C GLY A 262 -12.57 -16.06 14.06
N GLY A 263 -12.63 -14.90 14.71
CA GLY A 263 -13.82 -14.02 14.73
C GLY A 263 -14.08 -13.26 13.42
N ASP A 264 -13.03 -12.95 12.65
CA ASP A 264 -13.12 -12.03 11.50
C ASP A 264 -13.68 -12.69 10.22
N GLU A 265 -13.57 -14.01 10.06
CA GLU A 265 -14.06 -14.70 8.85
C GLU A 265 -15.60 -14.65 8.71
N LEU A 266 -16.33 -14.54 9.81
CA LEU A 266 -17.79 -14.41 9.83
C LEU A 266 -18.26 -12.95 9.81
N GLY A 267 -17.42 -12.01 10.26
CA GLY A 267 -17.72 -10.58 10.24
C GLY A 267 -17.94 -10.07 8.82
N LEU A 268 -17.06 -10.43 7.87
CA LEU A 268 -17.16 -9.93 6.50
C LEU A 268 -18.45 -10.35 5.76
N PRO A 269 -18.84 -11.64 5.70
CA PRO A 269 -20.13 -12.05 5.13
C PRO A 269 -21.32 -11.36 5.78
N TRP A 270 -21.27 -11.17 7.10
CA TRP A 270 -22.31 -10.45 7.83
C TRP A 270 -22.39 -8.98 7.41
N HIS A 271 -21.26 -8.26 7.34
CA HIS A 271 -21.24 -6.87 6.86
C HIS A 271 -21.79 -6.75 5.43
N TYR A 272 -21.47 -7.71 4.55
CA TYR A 272 -22.06 -7.76 3.21
C TYR A 272 -23.58 -7.91 3.28
N ALA A 273 -24.09 -8.88 4.05
CA ALA A 273 -25.52 -9.07 4.21
C ALA A 273 -26.21 -7.84 4.81
N ALA A 274 -25.62 -7.24 5.85
CA ALA A 274 -26.11 -6.04 6.50
C ALA A 274 -26.19 -4.84 5.55
N THR A 275 -25.17 -4.66 4.72
CA THR A 275 -25.14 -3.57 3.73
C THR A 275 -26.18 -3.80 2.65
N MET A 276 -26.32 -5.02 2.15
CA MET A 276 -27.31 -5.34 1.12
C MET A 276 -28.74 -5.18 1.64
N GLU A 277 -29.01 -5.55 2.89
CA GLU A 277 -30.33 -5.36 3.50
C GLU A 277 -30.61 -3.87 3.75
N ALA A 278 -29.64 -3.10 4.23
CA ALA A 278 -29.79 -1.65 4.38
C ALA A 278 -30.08 -0.95 3.03
N LEU A 279 -29.34 -1.32 1.97
CA LEU A 279 -29.57 -0.82 0.61
C LEU A 279 -30.93 -1.26 0.03
N ARG A 280 -31.45 -2.41 0.47
CA ARG A 280 -32.78 -2.88 0.07
C ARG A 280 -33.90 -2.06 0.73
N GLN A 281 -33.71 -1.68 2.00
CA GLN A 281 -34.66 -0.87 2.75
C GLN A 281 -34.66 0.58 2.25
N GLU A 282 -33.48 1.12 1.89
CA GLU A 282 -33.32 2.49 1.42
C GLU A 282 -32.56 2.54 0.07
N PRO A 283 -33.25 2.29 -1.07
CA PRO A 283 -32.58 2.13 -2.37
C PRO A 283 -31.90 3.40 -2.89
N SER A 284 -32.31 4.58 -2.42
CA SER A 284 -31.62 5.86 -2.73
C SER A 284 -30.20 5.90 -2.18
N ALA A 285 -29.92 5.18 -1.08
CA ALA A 285 -28.59 5.06 -0.50
C ALA A 285 -27.59 4.38 -1.46
N LEU A 286 -28.05 3.64 -2.47
CA LEU A 286 -27.18 3.12 -3.52
C LEU A 286 -26.48 4.25 -4.29
N LEU A 287 -27.11 5.42 -4.42
CA LEU A 287 -26.55 6.58 -5.12
C LEU A 287 -25.81 7.53 -4.17
N THR A 288 -26.35 7.76 -2.98
CA THR A 288 -25.85 8.78 -2.04
C THR A 288 -24.97 8.24 -0.93
N GLY A 289 -24.95 6.92 -0.71
CA GLY A 289 -24.45 6.32 0.52
C GLY A 289 -25.52 6.28 1.62
N LEU A 290 -25.28 5.44 2.61
CA LEU A 290 -25.98 5.37 3.88
C LEU A 290 -25.50 6.51 4.80
N PRO A 291 -26.38 7.03 5.68
CA PRO A 291 -25.99 8.01 6.69
C PRO A 291 -24.83 7.50 7.57
N LEU A 292 -23.76 8.28 7.70
CA LEU A 292 -22.55 7.90 8.44
C LEU A 292 -22.73 7.95 9.97
N ASP A 293 -23.73 8.71 10.43
CA ASP A 293 -24.06 8.95 11.83
C ASP A 293 -25.12 7.98 12.37
N GLN A 294 -25.72 7.17 11.50
CA GLN A 294 -26.72 6.18 11.90
C GLN A 294 -26.13 4.77 11.87
N PRO A 295 -26.48 3.93 12.87
CA PRO A 295 -26.09 2.54 12.84
C PRO A 295 -26.82 1.80 11.72
N MET A 296 -26.19 0.74 11.23
CA MET A 296 -26.80 -0.16 10.25
C MET A 296 -28.03 -0.85 10.83
N ALA A 297 -29.00 -1.15 9.96
CA ALA A 297 -30.29 -1.73 10.34
C ALA A 297 -30.19 -3.12 11.02
N LEU A 298 -29.09 -3.84 10.80
CA LEU A 298 -28.82 -5.11 11.44
C LEU A 298 -27.83 -4.89 12.58
N ALA A 299 -28.30 -5.05 13.81
CA ALA A 299 -27.43 -5.18 14.97
C ALA A 299 -26.57 -6.44 14.85
N MET A 300 -25.39 -6.41 15.43
CA MET A 300 -24.48 -7.53 15.42
C MET A 300 -25.15 -8.73 16.13
N PRO A 301 -25.28 -9.89 15.48
CA PRO A 301 -26.06 -11.00 16.01
C PRO A 301 -25.41 -11.54 17.29
N GLU A 302 -26.23 -11.68 18.34
CA GLU A 302 -25.85 -12.33 19.60
C GLU A 302 -25.71 -13.85 19.37
N PHE A 303 -24.62 -14.28 18.75
CA PHE A 303 -24.34 -15.71 18.61
C PHE A 303 -23.65 -16.22 19.87
N GLN A 304 -24.42 -16.85 20.77
CA GLN A 304 -23.86 -17.66 21.86
C GLN A 304 -22.95 -18.75 21.26
N GLY A 305 -21.64 -18.62 21.44
CA GLY A 305 -20.65 -19.62 21.03
C GLY A 305 -19.79 -19.27 19.80
N LEU A 306 -20.00 -18.12 19.15
CA LEU A 306 -19.05 -17.58 18.19
C LEU A 306 -18.17 -16.52 18.88
N LEU A 307 -16.86 -16.61 18.68
CA LEU A 307 -15.83 -15.71 19.22
C LEU A 307 -15.93 -14.32 18.56
N TRP A 308 -17.01 -13.60 18.82
CA TRP A 308 -16.99 -12.14 18.69
C TRP A 308 -16.32 -11.61 19.96
N ASP A 309 -15.65 -10.47 19.85
CA ASP A 309 -15.17 -9.78 21.05
C ASP A 309 -16.38 -9.53 21.96
N GLU A 310 -16.39 -10.04 23.20
CA GLU A 310 -17.56 -9.98 24.09
C GLU A 310 -18.02 -8.52 24.30
N GLU A 311 -17.07 -7.58 24.21
CA GLU A 311 -17.30 -6.14 24.30
C GLU A 311 -18.08 -5.55 23.10
N SER A 312 -18.14 -6.25 21.97
CA SER A 312 -18.74 -5.77 20.73
C SER A 312 -20.18 -6.26 20.51
N GLN A 313 -20.64 -7.23 21.29
CA GLN A 313 -21.97 -7.83 21.12
C GLN A 313 -23.09 -6.80 21.37
N GLY A 314 -24.09 -6.77 20.48
CA GLY A 314 -25.22 -5.85 20.58
C GLY A 314 -24.88 -4.37 20.31
N LEU A 315 -23.62 -4.04 20.00
CA LEU A 315 -23.26 -2.66 19.69
C LEU A 315 -23.78 -2.24 18.30
N PRO A 316 -24.14 -0.95 18.15
CA PRO A 316 -24.42 -0.38 16.85
C PRO A 316 -23.18 -0.48 15.94
N VAL A 317 -23.33 -1.08 14.77
CA VAL A 317 -22.29 -1.12 13.75
C VAL A 317 -22.50 0.02 12.77
N TYR A 318 -21.46 0.78 12.48
CA TYR A 318 -21.51 1.87 11.51
C TYR A 318 -20.80 1.51 10.20
N SER A 319 -21.06 2.28 9.16
CA SER A 319 -20.43 2.07 7.84
C SER A 319 -18.90 2.17 7.87
N PHE A 320 -18.34 2.96 8.78
CA PHE A 320 -16.90 3.12 8.94
C PHE A 320 -16.21 1.96 9.67
N ASP A 321 -16.97 1.09 10.34
CA ASP A 321 -16.44 -0.11 11.01
C ASP A 321 -16.24 -1.27 10.03
N MET A 322 -16.77 -1.14 8.80
CA MET A 322 -16.67 -2.18 7.78
C MET A 322 -15.20 -2.46 7.41
N PRO A 323 -14.73 -3.72 7.53
CA PRO A 323 -13.36 -4.08 7.23
C PRO A 323 -13.07 -4.07 5.72
N SER A 324 -14.05 -4.31 4.86
CA SER A 324 -13.86 -4.24 3.40
C SER A 324 -13.91 -2.80 2.91
N SER A 325 -12.85 -2.35 2.23
CA SER A 325 -12.78 -0.99 1.70
C SER A 325 -13.83 -0.72 0.62
N GLY A 326 -14.10 -1.70 -0.23
CA GLY A 326 -15.07 -1.61 -1.31
C GLY A 326 -16.48 -1.56 -0.77
N LEU A 327 -16.78 -2.40 0.24
CA LEU A 327 -18.04 -2.36 0.96
C LEU A 327 -18.22 -1.03 1.69
N ARG A 328 -17.19 -0.55 2.39
CA ARG A 328 -17.20 0.74 3.08
C ARG A 328 -17.41 1.91 2.12
N LEU A 329 -16.75 1.91 0.96
CA LEU A 329 -16.97 2.93 -0.07
C LEU A 329 -18.40 2.88 -0.61
N LEU A 330 -18.94 1.68 -0.83
CA LEU A 330 -20.33 1.49 -1.27
C LEU A 330 -21.31 1.97 -0.19
N ALA A 331 -21.05 1.66 1.08
CA ALA A 331 -21.90 2.03 2.19
C ALA A 331 -21.82 3.53 2.47
N GLY A 332 -20.64 4.15 2.50
CA GLY A 332 -20.49 5.58 2.84
C GLY A 332 -20.76 6.54 1.68
N TRP A 333 -20.45 6.14 0.44
CA TRP A 333 -20.50 7.03 -0.74
C TRP A 333 -21.39 6.51 -1.87
N GLY A 334 -22.14 5.43 -1.62
CA GLY A 334 -22.91 4.75 -2.65
C GLY A 334 -22.00 4.16 -3.73
N ILE A 335 -22.60 3.84 -4.88
CA ILE A 335 -21.88 3.31 -6.04
C ILE A 335 -20.86 4.31 -6.61
N GLY A 336 -21.04 5.61 -6.31
CA GLY A 336 -20.12 6.68 -6.70
C GLY A 336 -18.71 6.48 -6.13
N GLY A 337 -18.58 6.03 -4.88
CA GLY A 337 -17.29 5.80 -4.23
C GLY A 337 -16.42 4.76 -4.95
N PRO A 338 -16.86 3.49 -5.06
CA PRO A 338 -16.12 2.46 -5.77
C PRO A 338 -15.85 2.81 -7.24
N LEU A 339 -16.83 3.39 -7.94
CA LEU A 339 -16.66 3.79 -9.34
C LEU A 339 -15.62 4.91 -9.49
N ALA A 340 -15.60 5.91 -8.61
CA ALA A 340 -14.60 6.98 -8.65
C ALA A 340 -13.18 6.44 -8.45
N VAL A 341 -12.99 5.52 -7.49
CA VAL A 341 -11.68 4.89 -7.24
C VAL A 341 -11.24 4.05 -8.44
N LEU A 342 -12.13 3.22 -8.98
CA LEU A 342 -11.83 2.39 -10.16
C LEU A 342 -11.59 3.25 -11.41
N ALA A 343 -12.36 4.30 -11.62
CA ALA A 343 -12.18 5.22 -12.74
C ALA A 343 -10.86 5.99 -12.64
N ALA A 344 -10.50 6.48 -11.45
CA ALA A 344 -9.23 7.16 -11.23
C ALA A 344 -8.04 6.20 -11.45
N ALA A 345 -8.11 4.98 -10.90
CA ALA A 345 -7.07 3.98 -11.09
C ALA A 345 -6.97 3.53 -12.56
N GLY A 346 -8.11 3.30 -13.21
CA GLY A 346 -8.21 2.95 -14.62
C GLY A 346 -7.66 4.04 -15.53
N PHE A 347 -7.94 5.32 -15.22
CA PHE A 347 -7.38 6.47 -15.93
C PHE A 347 -5.85 6.53 -15.81
N CYS A 348 -5.32 6.34 -14.59
CA CYS A 348 -3.87 6.27 -14.34
C CYS A 348 -3.22 5.11 -15.12
N ALA A 349 -3.84 3.93 -15.09
CA ALA A 349 -3.38 2.75 -15.82
C ALA A 349 -3.39 2.97 -17.35
N TRP A 350 -4.46 3.55 -17.87
CA TRP A 350 -4.62 3.85 -19.29
C TRP A 350 -3.59 4.87 -19.78
N ARG A 351 -3.33 5.93 -19.00
CA ARG A 351 -2.35 6.98 -19.34
C ARG A 351 -0.92 6.43 -19.42
N GLY A 352 -0.59 5.47 -18.57
CA GLY A 352 0.73 4.81 -18.54
C GLY A 352 0.98 3.81 -19.67
N ARG A 353 -0.09 3.24 -20.26
CA ARG A 353 -0.03 2.21 -21.31
C ARG A 353 0.91 1.03 -21.00
N GLY A 354 1.04 0.65 -19.73
CA GLY A 354 1.94 -0.43 -19.28
C GLY A 354 1.21 -1.50 -18.47
N ARG A 355 1.79 -2.71 -18.41
CA ARG A 355 1.28 -3.82 -17.58
C ARG A 355 1.37 -3.48 -16.11
N PHE A 356 2.28 -2.59 -15.71
CA PHE A 356 2.35 -2.08 -14.34
C PHE A 356 1.02 -1.44 -13.91
N GLY A 357 0.49 -0.51 -14.69
CA GLY A 357 -0.77 0.19 -14.36
C GLY A 357 -1.96 -0.77 -14.31
N LEU A 358 -2.07 -1.66 -15.29
CA LEU A 358 -3.09 -2.72 -15.28
C LEU A 358 -2.92 -3.69 -14.11
N GLY A 359 -1.68 -3.97 -13.73
CA GLY A 359 -1.31 -4.82 -12.60
C GLY A 359 -1.80 -4.26 -11.29
N LEU A 360 -1.78 -2.94 -11.10
CA LEU A 360 -2.30 -2.27 -9.90
C LEU A 360 -3.83 -2.41 -9.75
N LEU A 361 -4.56 -2.67 -10.83
CA LEU A 361 -6.02 -2.87 -10.77
C LEU A 361 -6.39 -4.19 -10.10
N ALA A 362 -5.58 -5.24 -10.25
CA ALA A 362 -5.84 -6.55 -9.64
C ALA A 362 -5.85 -6.51 -8.09
N PRO A 363 -4.80 -6.02 -7.39
CA PRO A 363 -4.86 -5.86 -5.95
C PRO A 363 -5.85 -4.78 -5.53
N LEU A 364 -6.11 -3.74 -6.33
CA LEU A 364 -7.16 -2.77 -6.02
C LEU A 364 -8.53 -3.45 -5.96
N VAL A 365 -8.93 -4.22 -6.98
CA VAL A 365 -10.25 -4.86 -7.04
C VAL A 365 -10.38 -5.93 -5.97
N VAL A 366 -9.42 -6.84 -5.88
CA VAL A 366 -9.46 -7.96 -4.92
C VAL A 366 -9.28 -7.47 -3.49
N GLY A 367 -8.31 -6.57 -3.27
CA GLY A 367 -8.04 -5.97 -1.96
C GLY A 367 -9.17 -5.07 -1.50
N ALA A 368 -9.75 -4.23 -2.36
CA ALA A 368 -10.90 -3.42 -1.96
C ALA A 368 -12.09 -4.31 -1.56
N ALA A 369 -12.37 -5.40 -2.28
CA ALA A 369 -13.49 -6.27 -1.96
C ALA A 369 -13.35 -6.97 -0.61
N LEU A 370 -12.13 -7.30 -0.19
CA LEU A 370 -11.89 -8.23 0.92
C LEU A 370 -11.16 -7.61 2.12
N THR A 371 -10.57 -6.42 1.99
CA THR A 371 -9.64 -5.89 2.99
C THR A 371 -9.78 -4.38 3.22
N PRO A 372 -9.29 -3.85 4.35
CA PRO A 372 -9.35 -2.41 4.66
C PRO A 372 -8.24 -1.60 3.95
N ALA A 373 -7.64 -2.14 2.88
CA ALA A 373 -6.45 -1.59 2.23
C ALA A 373 -6.58 -0.13 1.75
N LEU A 374 -7.77 0.38 1.42
CA LEU A 374 -7.93 1.78 1.00
C LEU A 374 -8.09 2.75 2.17
N HIS A 375 -8.46 2.26 3.35
CA HIS A 375 -8.69 3.09 4.53
C HIS A 375 -7.49 3.08 5.49
N ILE A 376 -6.44 2.32 5.14
CA ILE A 376 -5.19 2.25 5.89
C ILE A 376 -4.12 3.11 5.22
N PRO A 377 -3.42 4.01 5.96
CA PRO A 377 -2.52 4.98 5.36
C PRO A 377 -1.38 4.36 4.57
N ALA A 378 -0.78 3.31 5.13
CA ALA A 378 0.36 2.63 4.55
C ALA A 378 0.02 2.13 3.13
N THR A 379 -1.08 1.40 3.01
CA THR A 379 -1.54 0.77 1.77
C THR A 379 -2.16 1.77 0.80
N ALA A 380 -3.00 2.68 1.27
CA ALA A 380 -3.65 3.69 0.44
C ALA A 380 -2.65 4.71 -0.12
N GLY A 381 -1.73 5.20 0.72
CA GLY A 381 -0.67 6.11 0.30
C GLY A 381 0.31 5.45 -0.68
N ALA A 382 0.69 4.18 -0.43
CA ALA A 382 1.50 3.41 -1.37
C ALA A 382 0.79 3.18 -2.72
N LEU A 383 -0.49 2.82 -2.71
CA LEU A 383 -1.30 2.64 -3.92
C LEU A 383 -1.42 3.95 -4.70
N ALA A 384 -1.71 5.07 -4.03
CA ALA A 384 -1.84 6.36 -4.70
C ALA A 384 -0.51 6.80 -5.36
N LEU A 385 0.63 6.59 -4.71
CA LEU A 385 1.95 6.82 -5.29
C LEU A 385 2.27 5.85 -6.44
N ALA A 386 1.85 4.58 -6.33
CA ALA A 386 1.98 3.60 -7.40
C ALA A 386 1.14 4.01 -8.63
N LEU A 387 -0.10 4.48 -8.44
CA LEU A 387 -0.94 5.00 -9.51
C LEU A 387 -0.36 6.28 -10.13
N ALA A 388 0.17 7.19 -9.32
CA ALA A 388 0.87 8.38 -9.80
C ALA A 388 2.10 8.03 -10.66
N SER A 389 2.88 7.03 -10.23
CA SER A 389 4.02 6.53 -11.02
C SER A 389 3.59 5.77 -12.28
N ALA A 390 2.42 5.12 -12.28
CA ALA A 390 1.85 4.51 -13.48
C ALA A 390 1.39 5.57 -14.49
N ALA A 391 0.79 6.67 -14.02
CA ALA A 391 0.30 7.77 -14.86
C ALA A 391 1.43 8.58 -15.53
N HIS A 392 2.62 8.59 -14.94
CA HIS A 392 3.79 9.20 -15.54
C HIS A 392 4.33 8.31 -16.68
N ARG A 393 4.28 8.83 -17.92
CA ARG A 393 4.94 8.18 -19.06
C ARG A 393 6.42 8.03 -18.74
N ALA A 394 6.92 6.80 -18.77
CA ALA A 394 8.35 6.57 -18.79
C ALA A 394 8.92 7.35 -19.97
N ARG A 395 9.77 8.35 -19.70
CA ARG A 395 10.58 8.94 -20.77
C ARG A 395 11.37 7.78 -21.37
N PRO A 396 11.28 7.52 -22.69
CA PRO A 396 12.11 6.49 -23.30
C PRO A 396 13.54 6.78 -22.88
N ALA A 397 14.15 5.81 -22.19
CA ALA A 397 15.52 5.94 -21.74
C ALA A 397 16.35 6.27 -22.98
N ASP A 398 16.98 7.45 -22.97
CA ASP A 398 17.75 7.96 -24.08
C ASP A 398 18.62 6.84 -24.66
N GLN A 399 18.40 6.53 -25.93
CA GLN A 399 19.27 5.68 -26.74
C GLN A 399 20.65 6.32 -26.99
N SER A 400 21.06 7.28 -26.16
CA SER A 400 22.25 8.12 -26.37
C SER A 400 23.56 7.46 -25.94
N THR A 401 23.53 6.29 -25.27
CA THR A 401 24.77 5.64 -24.79
C THR A 401 25.31 4.52 -25.69
N THR A 402 24.68 4.22 -26.82
CA THR A 402 25.15 3.17 -27.76
C THR A 402 25.52 3.70 -29.15
N GLN A 403 25.93 4.97 -29.23
CA GLN A 403 26.63 5.50 -30.39
C GLN A 403 28.08 5.89 -30.07
N HIS A 404 28.73 5.18 -29.13
CA HIS A 404 30.17 5.26 -28.93
C HIS A 404 30.87 4.37 -29.99
N ASN A 405 30.98 4.95 -31.19
CA ASN A 405 32.14 4.91 -32.08
C ASN A 405 32.87 3.56 -32.30
N PRO A 406 32.54 2.81 -33.38
CA PRO A 406 33.47 1.89 -34.02
C PRO A 406 33.93 2.50 -35.36
N ALA A 407 34.61 3.64 -35.34
CA ALA A 407 35.25 4.18 -36.54
C ALA A 407 36.44 5.06 -36.15
N GLY A 408 37.65 4.50 -36.26
CA GLY A 408 38.88 5.29 -36.18
C GLY A 408 40.06 4.60 -35.50
N ASN A 409 40.44 3.41 -35.96
CA ASN A 409 41.84 2.95 -35.90
C ASN A 409 42.06 1.78 -36.86
N ALA A 410 41.95 2.08 -38.15
CA ALA A 410 42.51 1.28 -39.24
C ALA A 410 43.33 2.22 -40.10
N GLY A 411 44.63 2.33 -39.81
CA GLY A 411 45.50 3.25 -40.56
C GLY A 411 46.88 3.43 -39.96
N ALA A 412 47.66 2.35 -39.85
CA ALA A 412 49.12 2.42 -39.78
C ALA A 412 49.74 1.08 -40.18
N ALA A 413 49.64 0.76 -41.48
CA ALA A 413 50.56 -0.15 -42.14
C ALA A 413 51.60 0.72 -42.86
N SER A 414 52.82 0.79 -42.33
CA SER A 414 54.00 1.19 -43.09
C SER A 414 55.08 0.13 -42.85
N GLY A 415 55.20 -0.76 -43.83
CA GLY A 415 56.37 -1.60 -43.96
C GLY A 415 57.51 -0.76 -44.53
N GLU A 416 58.69 -0.88 -43.92
CA GLU A 416 59.95 -0.46 -44.52
C GLU A 416 61.01 -1.52 -44.15
N LYS A 417 61.41 -2.28 -45.17
CA LYS A 417 62.71 -2.96 -45.29
C LYS A 417 63.30 -2.48 -46.60
N PRO A 418 64.60 -2.19 -46.63
CA PRO A 418 65.52 -3.13 -47.27
C PRO A 418 66.46 -3.83 -46.29
#